data_AF-A0A644VRE7-F1
#
_entry.id   AF-A0A644VRE7-F1
#
_cell.length_a   1.000
_cell.length_b   1.000
_cell.length_c   1.000
_cell.angle_alpha   90.00
_cell.angle_beta   90.00
_cell.angle_gamma   90.00
#
_symmetry.space_group_name_H-M   'P 1'
#
loop_
_entity.id
_entity.type
_entity.pdbx_description
1 polymer ?
#
loop_
_entity_poly.entity_id
_entity_poly.type
_entity_poly.pdbx_seq_one_letter_code
_entity_poly.pdbx_strand_id
1 'polypeptide(L)'
;MAAAPHDTTRGGLVFVPGRVVLATGRRAMPLLVPGNHLPGVIDARAALRLALDHGVAPGRRIAVFAEDACAAAELARRLAPSGACCVHAGPRAGLRRILGWSRVTGVDVGACLRCDGVIFAGDARPDPGLPFQASAAGCVQLRPGAIPPRVALAGSCAQPVAPLALPAVLEDAAYVCACMDVTVGELRHHIDRGITDLEVLKRLTSCGMGPCQGFPCWETMAAVVAQLAPQAVQRVPRPSHRAPRRALTVAQAAGMEGLVAPDIRPASGPEGGYE
;
A
#
# COMPACT_ATOMS: atom_id res chain seq x y z
N MET A 1 19.37 -2.91 -14.46
CA MET A 1 18.04 -2.46 -14.01
C MET A 1 17.12 -2.56 -15.20
N ALA A 2 15.89 -3.07 -15.01
CA ALA A 2 14.87 -3.13 -16.03
C ALA A 2 13.73 -2.16 -15.70
N ALA A 3 13.18 -1.49 -16.71
CA ALA A 3 12.06 -0.57 -16.57
C ALA A 3 11.11 -0.69 -17.77
N ALA A 4 9.82 -0.45 -17.54
CA ALA A 4 8.83 -0.36 -18.61
C ALA A 4 8.20 1.05 -18.58
N PRO A 5 8.15 1.78 -19.71
CA PRO A 5 7.46 3.05 -19.79
C PRO A 5 5.96 2.92 -19.50
N HIS A 6 5.35 4.00 -18.98
CA HIS A 6 3.90 4.09 -18.81
C HIS A 6 3.14 4.04 -20.15
N ASP A 7 3.74 4.60 -21.20
CA ASP A 7 3.28 4.42 -22.57
C ASP A 7 3.57 2.98 -23.02
N THR A 8 2.51 2.19 -23.15
CA THR A 8 2.60 0.76 -23.46
C THR A 8 2.99 0.48 -24.91
N THR A 9 3.00 1.49 -25.77
CA THR A 9 3.51 1.38 -27.15
C THR A 9 5.03 1.36 -27.20
N ARG A 10 5.70 1.77 -26.12
CA ARG A 10 7.16 1.77 -26.01
C ARG A 10 7.65 0.50 -25.32
N GLY A 11 8.69 -0.11 -25.90
CA GLY A 11 9.36 -1.28 -25.35
C GLY A 11 10.00 -1.05 -23.96
N GLY A 12 10.29 -2.14 -23.27
CA GLY A 12 11.05 -2.11 -22.02
C GLY A 12 12.49 -1.64 -22.25
N LEU A 13 13.12 -1.16 -21.19
CA LEU A 13 14.49 -0.65 -21.17
C LEU A 13 15.31 -1.44 -20.16
N VAL A 14 16.52 -1.84 -20.55
CA VAL A 14 17.52 -2.41 -19.65
C VAL A 14 18.76 -1.54 -19.68
N PHE A 15 19.24 -1.13 -18.51
CA PHE A 15 20.44 -0.31 -18.39
C PHE A 15 21.20 -0.63 -17.11
N VAL A 16 22.51 -0.35 -17.13
CA VAL A 16 23.42 -0.54 -15.99
C VAL A 16 23.83 0.83 -15.46
N PRO A 17 23.12 1.36 -14.44
CA PRO A 17 23.47 2.66 -13.87
C PRO A 17 24.71 2.54 -12.98
N GLY A 18 25.59 3.55 -13.04
CA GLY A 18 26.71 3.67 -12.09
C GLY A 18 26.27 3.98 -10.66
N ARG A 19 25.15 4.73 -10.51
CA ARG A 19 24.47 5.02 -9.25
C ARG A 19 22.95 5.07 -9.44
N VAL A 20 22.21 4.74 -8.40
CA VAL A 20 20.73 4.76 -8.37
C VAL A 20 20.26 5.62 -7.21
N VAL A 21 19.34 6.53 -7.48
CA VAL A 21 18.64 7.30 -6.45
C VAL A 21 17.16 6.90 -6.48
N LEU A 22 16.68 6.34 -5.37
CA LEU A 22 15.28 6.01 -5.16
C LEU A 22 14.60 7.19 -4.48
N ALA A 23 13.78 7.91 -5.23
CA ALA A 23 12.94 9.02 -4.78
C ALA A 23 11.46 8.68 -4.97
N THR A 24 11.05 7.48 -4.56
CA THR A 24 9.70 6.92 -4.80
C THR A 24 8.60 7.60 -3.99
N GLY A 25 8.98 8.51 -3.10
CA GLY A 25 8.07 9.23 -2.21
C GLY A 25 7.36 8.30 -1.23
N ARG A 26 6.21 8.76 -0.73
CA ARG A 26 5.37 8.02 0.20
C ARG A 26 3.95 7.93 -0.33
N ARG A 27 3.23 6.91 0.12
CA ARG A 27 1.81 6.68 -0.19
C ARG A 27 1.04 6.61 1.11
N ALA A 28 -0.14 7.23 1.14
CA ALA A 28 -1.01 7.20 2.30
C ALA A 28 -1.49 5.78 2.58
N MET A 29 -1.55 5.44 3.86
CA MET A 29 -2.14 4.20 4.34
C MET A 29 -3.65 4.36 4.49
N PRO A 30 -4.47 3.40 4.01
CA PRO A 30 -5.92 3.47 4.15
C PRO A 30 -6.37 3.54 5.62
N LEU A 31 -7.47 4.23 5.85
CA LEU A 31 -8.16 4.21 7.15
C LEU A 31 -8.68 2.79 7.43
N LEU A 32 -8.47 2.28 8.64
CA LEU A 32 -8.92 0.93 9.03
C LEU A 32 -10.22 0.99 9.85
N VAL A 33 -11.29 1.44 9.20
CA VAL A 33 -12.65 1.52 9.77
C VAL A 33 -13.65 0.82 8.83
N PRO A 34 -14.81 0.35 9.32
CA PRO A 34 -15.82 -0.22 8.43
C PRO A 34 -16.26 0.78 7.35
N GLY A 35 -16.45 0.28 6.13
CA GLY A 35 -16.82 1.10 4.95
C GLY A 35 -15.66 1.82 4.25
N ASN A 36 -14.42 1.58 4.67
CA ASN A 36 -13.20 2.18 4.07
C ASN A 36 -12.93 1.82 2.60
N HIS A 37 -13.63 0.82 2.04
CA HIS A 37 -13.53 0.40 0.64
C HIS A 37 -14.55 1.13 -0.26
N LEU A 38 -15.53 1.84 0.32
CA LEU A 38 -16.65 2.38 -0.43
C LEU A 38 -16.21 3.42 -1.47
N PRO A 39 -16.82 3.45 -2.68
CA PRO A 39 -16.66 4.54 -3.61
C PRO A 39 -16.99 5.89 -2.95
N GLY A 40 -16.08 6.86 -3.06
CA GLY A 40 -16.13 8.14 -2.36
C GLY A 40 -15.10 8.28 -1.24
N VAL A 41 -14.42 7.20 -0.84
CA VAL A 41 -13.25 7.26 0.05
C VAL A 41 -12.00 7.52 -0.81
N ILE A 42 -11.32 8.65 -0.60
CA ILE A 42 -10.23 9.13 -1.44
C ILE A 42 -9.07 9.61 -0.56
N ASP A 43 -7.84 9.23 -0.88
CA ASP A 43 -6.67 9.76 -0.17
C ASP A 43 -6.40 11.23 -0.53
N ALA A 44 -5.80 11.98 0.39
CA ALA A 44 -5.56 13.41 0.25
C ALA A 44 -4.78 13.76 -1.02
N ARG A 45 -3.82 12.93 -1.45
CA ARG A 45 -3.05 13.20 -2.67
C ARG A 45 -3.95 13.05 -3.89
N ALA A 46 -4.74 12.00 -3.99
CA ALA A 46 -5.69 11.82 -5.09
C ALA A 46 -6.75 12.95 -5.11
N ALA A 47 -7.30 13.32 -3.95
CA ALA A 47 -8.27 14.40 -3.83
C ALA A 47 -7.72 15.76 -4.28
N LEU A 48 -6.48 16.09 -3.85
CA LEU A 48 -5.81 17.32 -4.26
C LEU A 48 -5.50 17.34 -5.76
N ARG A 49 -5.13 16.20 -6.37
CA ARG A 49 -4.91 16.14 -7.82
C ARG A 49 -6.21 16.34 -8.59
N LEU A 50 -7.31 15.71 -8.16
CA LEU A 50 -8.63 15.95 -8.77
C LEU A 50 -8.99 17.44 -8.70
N ALA A 51 -8.88 18.03 -7.52
CA ALA A 51 -9.27 19.42 -7.29
C ALA A 51 -8.37 20.44 -8.00
N LEU A 52 -7.05 20.30 -7.86
CA LEU A 52 -6.08 21.32 -8.26
C LEU A 52 -5.53 21.10 -9.67
N ASP A 53 -5.28 19.85 -10.08
CA ASP A 53 -4.72 19.55 -11.41
C ASP A 53 -5.83 19.42 -12.46
N HIS A 54 -7.03 18.99 -12.05
CA HIS A 54 -8.12 18.64 -12.98
C HIS A 54 -9.40 19.47 -12.80
N GLY A 55 -9.50 20.31 -11.78
CA GLY A 55 -10.71 21.11 -11.52
C GLY A 55 -11.95 20.27 -11.16
N VAL A 56 -11.75 19.03 -10.72
CA VAL A 56 -12.82 18.09 -10.36
C VAL A 56 -12.93 18.00 -8.84
N ALA A 57 -14.10 18.36 -8.29
CA ALA A 57 -14.36 18.18 -6.87
C ALA A 57 -14.35 16.68 -6.51
N PRO A 58 -13.65 16.25 -5.44
CA PRO A 58 -13.64 14.85 -5.01
C PRO A 58 -14.98 14.39 -4.42
N GLY A 59 -15.90 15.32 -4.16
CA GLY A 59 -17.27 15.13 -3.68
C GLY A 59 -17.94 16.51 -3.50
N ARG A 60 -19.27 16.56 -3.42
CA ARG A 60 -19.99 17.83 -3.17
C ARG A 60 -20.00 18.16 -1.69
N ARG A 61 -20.15 17.15 -0.83
CA ARG A 61 -20.18 17.25 0.63
C ARG A 61 -19.14 16.30 1.18
N ILE A 62 -17.98 16.83 1.57
CA ILE A 62 -16.84 16.00 1.99
C ILE A 62 -16.65 16.03 3.50
N ALA A 63 -16.28 14.88 4.07
CA ALA A 63 -15.72 14.78 5.41
C ALA A 63 -14.20 14.55 5.28
N VAL A 64 -13.40 15.34 5.99
CA VAL A 64 -11.94 15.33 5.88
C VAL A 64 -11.32 14.86 7.19
N PHE A 65 -10.43 13.88 7.09
CA PHE A 65 -9.74 13.28 8.23
C PHE A 65 -8.23 13.38 8.05
N ALA A 66 -7.52 13.82 9.08
CA ALA A 66 -6.04 13.89 9.07
C ALA A 66 -5.47 13.43 10.42
N GLU A 67 -4.17 13.65 10.66
CA GLU A 67 -3.55 13.36 11.95
C GLU A 67 -4.26 14.11 13.10
N ASP A 68 -4.51 15.41 12.89
CA ASP A 68 -5.19 16.29 13.82
C ASP A 68 -6.22 17.20 13.11
N ALA A 69 -6.96 17.98 13.90
CA ALA A 69 -7.99 18.88 13.41
C ALA A 69 -7.43 20.03 12.54
N CYS A 70 -6.22 20.51 12.83
CA CYS A 70 -5.59 21.60 12.09
C CYS A 70 -5.20 21.12 10.68
N ALA A 71 -4.55 19.97 10.58
CA ALA A 71 -4.20 19.34 9.31
C ALA A 71 -5.44 19.00 8.47
N ALA A 72 -6.53 18.56 9.10
CA ALA A 72 -7.78 18.29 8.42
C ALA A 72 -8.43 19.57 7.88
N ALA A 73 -8.46 20.64 8.68
CA ALA A 73 -8.97 21.94 8.26
C ALA A 73 -8.15 22.54 7.12
N GLU A 74 -6.82 22.41 7.19
CA GLU A 74 -5.90 22.83 6.12
C GLU A 74 -6.17 22.10 4.81
N LEU A 75 -6.31 20.77 4.86
CA LEU A 75 -6.65 19.98 3.68
C LEU A 75 -8.02 20.37 3.11
N ALA A 76 -9.03 20.56 3.96
CA ALA A 76 -10.35 21.03 3.54
C ALA A 76 -10.28 22.39 2.83
N ARG A 77 -9.52 23.34 3.37
CA ARG A 77 -9.32 24.67 2.79
C ARG A 77 -8.68 24.60 1.40
N ARG A 78 -7.74 23.68 1.19
CA ARG A 78 -7.10 23.47 -0.13
C ARG A 78 -8.05 22.85 -1.15
N LEU A 79 -9.06 22.10 -0.72
CA LEU A 79 -10.06 21.48 -1.59
C LEU A 79 -11.24 22.42 -1.89
N ALA A 80 -11.51 23.42 -1.05
CA ALA A 80 -12.63 24.35 -1.20
C ALA A 80 -12.72 25.04 -2.59
N PRO A 81 -11.62 25.45 -3.25
CA PRO A 81 -11.70 26.08 -4.58
C PRO A 81 -12.31 25.19 -5.67
N SER A 82 -12.34 23.86 -5.48
CA SER A 82 -13.01 22.93 -6.42
C SER A 82 -14.54 22.92 -6.29
N GLY A 83 -15.11 23.64 -5.32
CA GLY A 83 -16.55 23.64 -5.02
C GLY A 83 -16.98 22.55 -4.01
N ALA A 84 -16.05 21.81 -3.43
CA ALA A 84 -16.33 20.84 -2.38
C ALA A 84 -16.73 21.54 -1.07
N CYS A 85 -17.92 21.21 -0.53
CA CYS A 85 -18.39 21.70 0.76
C CYS A 85 -17.91 20.76 1.87
N CYS A 86 -17.01 21.25 2.74
CA CYS A 86 -16.56 20.48 3.89
C CYS A 86 -17.61 20.48 5.00
N VAL A 87 -18.17 19.29 5.32
CA VAL A 87 -19.17 19.13 6.39
C VAL A 87 -18.53 18.70 7.72
N HIS A 88 -17.30 18.21 7.68
CA HIS A 88 -16.54 17.80 8.85
C HIS A 88 -15.04 17.84 8.53
N ALA A 89 -14.23 18.38 9.44
CA ALA A 89 -12.78 18.29 9.42
C ALA A 89 -12.30 17.91 10.81
N GLY A 90 -11.63 16.77 10.94
CA GLY A 90 -11.24 16.25 12.25
C GLY A 90 -10.10 15.25 12.23
N PRO A 91 -9.62 14.82 13.40
CA PRO A 91 -8.61 13.77 13.49
C PRO A 91 -9.19 12.45 13.00
N ARG A 92 -8.38 11.65 12.32
CA ARG A 92 -8.71 10.29 11.85
C ARG A 92 -9.11 9.35 12.99
N ALA A 93 -8.58 9.57 14.19
CA ALA A 93 -8.94 8.81 15.38
C ALA A 93 -10.41 9.05 15.81
N GLY A 94 -11.02 10.14 15.36
CA GLY A 94 -12.44 10.44 15.60
C GLY A 94 -13.39 9.73 14.62
N LEU A 95 -12.89 9.15 13.53
CA LEU A 95 -13.72 8.40 12.58
C LEU A 95 -13.96 6.98 13.08
N ARG A 96 -15.23 6.61 13.27
CA ARG A 96 -15.63 5.26 13.71
C ARG A 96 -16.00 4.38 12.54
N ARG A 97 -16.85 4.88 11.64
CA ARG A 97 -17.38 4.11 10.50
C ARG A 97 -17.69 5.05 9.33
N ILE A 98 -17.54 4.54 8.12
CA ILE A 98 -18.01 5.16 6.88
C ILE A 98 -19.31 4.47 6.48
N LEU A 99 -20.36 5.26 6.29
CA LEU A 99 -21.72 4.78 6.07
C LEU A 99 -22.01 4.71 4.57
N GLY A 100 -22.61 3.61 4.14
CA GLY A 100 -23.01 3.40 2.75
C GLY A 100 -23.05 1.94 2.38
N TRP A 101 -23.52 1.67 1.16
CA TRP A 101 -23.53 0.32 0.59
C TRP A 101 -22.83 0.27 -0.76
N SER A 102 -23.29 1.05 -1.75
CA SER A 102 -22.65 1.15 -3.07
C SER A 102 -21.74 2.38 -3.24
N ARG A 103 -21.81 3.32 -2.29
CA ARG A 103 -21.02 4.55 -2.21
C ARG A 103 -21.13 5.15 -0.82
N VAL A 104 -20.24 6.08 -0.49
CA VAL A 104 -20.34 6.90 0.72
C VAL A 104 -21.67 7.67 0.75
N THR A 105 -22.37 7.60 1.87
CA THR A 105 -23.57 8.39 2.19
C THR A 105 -23.45 9.17 3.49
N GLY A 106 -22.41 8.89 4.28
CA GLY A 106 -22.14 9.56 5.53
C GLY A 106 -20.94 8.99 6.26
N VAL A 107 -20.67 9.56 7.43
CA VAL A 107 -19.68 9.09 8.39
C VAL A 107 -20.26 9.11 9.79
N ASP A 108 -19.80 8.20 10.63
CA ASP A 108 -20.02 8.21 12.08
C ASP A 108 -18.74 8.67 12.78
N VAL A 109 -18.83 9.83 13.43
CA VAL A 109 -17.77 10.43 14.26
C VAL A 109 -18.20 10.58 15.72
N GLY A 110 -19.12 9.73 16.18
CA GLY A 110 -19.90 9.91 17.41
C GLY A 110 -21.24 10.60 17.17
N ALA A 111 -21.42 11.17 15.98
CA ALA A 111 -22.69 11.58 15.40
C ALA A 111 -22.68 11.21 13.91
N CYS A 112 -23.86 10.87 13.37
CA CYS A 112 -24.00 10.54 11.95
C CYS A 112 -24.08 11.82 11.11
N LEU A 113 -23.10 12.05 10.25
CA LEU A 113 -23.04 13.19 9.34
C LEU A 113 -23.23 12.73 7.89
N ARG A 114 -24.06 13.44 7.13
CA ARG A 114 -24.27 13.18 5.70
C ARG A 114 -23.15 13.79 4.86
N CYS A 115 -22.47 12.95 4.08
CA CYS A 115 -21.45 13.32 3.11
C CYS A 115 -21.48 12.35 1.91
N ASP A 116 -20.91 12.76 0.78
CA ASP A 116 -20.75 11.91 -0.41
C ASP A 116 -19.27 11.61 -0.73
N GLY A 117 -18.34 12.22 0.02
CA GLY A 117 -16.91 11.94 -0.05
C GLY A 117 -16.26 11.90 1.33
N VAL A 118 -15.31 11.00 1.50
CA VAL A 118 -14.43 10.92 2.67
C VAL A 118 -13.00 11.10 2.18
N ILE A 119 -12.38 12.20 2.58
CA ILE A 119 -10.99 12.50 2.23
C ILE A 119 -10.11 12.23 3.44
N PHE A 120 -9.03 11.48 3.25
CA PHE A 120 -8.13 11.18 4.36
C PHE A 120 -6.67 11.47 4.04
N ALA A 121 -5.98 12.10 5.00
CA ALA A 121 -4.53 12.12 5.08
C ALA A 121 -4.11 11.15 6.19
N GLY A 122 -3.57 9.99 5.80
CA GLY A 122 -3.12 8.96 6.73
C GLY A 122 -1.60 8.95 6.90
N ASP A 123 -1.13 8.08 7.79
CA ASP A 123 0.28 7.71 7.88
C ASP A 123 0.79 7.39 6.48
N ALA A 124 1.84 8.06 6.03
CA ALA A 124 2.40 7.79 4.72
C ALA A 124 3.57 6.82 4.86
N ARG A 125 3.62 5.77 4.04
CA ARG A 125 4.72 4.80 4.01
C ARG A 125 5.50 4.90 2.70
N PRO A 126 6.85 4.77 2.73
CA PRO A 126 7.61 4.59 1.51
C PRO A 126 7.21 3.26 0.87
N ASP A 127 7.16 3.23 -0.46
CA ASP A 127 6.98 1.99 -1.20
C ASP A 127 8.23 1.10 -1.01
N PRO A 128 8.12 -0.05 -0.33
CA PRO A 128 9.27 -0.90 0.00
C PRO A 128 9.79 -1.71 -1.20
N GLY A 129 9.08 -1.71 -2.34
CA GLY A 129 9.34 -2.65 -3.43
C GLY A 129 10.74 -2.51 -4.04
N LEU A 130 11.12 -1.31 -4.48
CA LEU A 130 12.45 -1.11 -5.09
C LEU A 130 13.61 -1.23 -4.09
N PRO A 131 13.54 -0.65 -2.87
CA PRO A 131 14.56 -0.89 -1.86
C PRO A 131 14.75 -2.38 -1.54
N PHE A 132 13.65 -3.12 -1.36
CA PHE A 132 13.71 -4.57 -1.12
C PHE A 132 14.32 -5.32 -2.31
N GLN A 133 13.87 -5.06 -3.54
CA GLN A 133 14.43 -5.71 -4.73
C GLN A 133 15.92 -5.40 -4.96
N ALA A 134 16.40 -4.23 -4.51
CA ALA A 134 17.80 -3.84 -4.62
C ALA A 134 18.71 -4.50 -3.59
N SER A 135 18.18 -4.93 -2.45
CA SER A 135 18.98 -5.47 -1.34
C SER A 135 18.69 -6.93 -1.00
N ALA A 136 17.59 -7.49 -1.47
CA ALA A 136 17.17 -8.83 -1.09
C ALA A 136 18.05 -9.92 -1.70
N ALA A 137 18.26 -10.98 -0.93
CA ALA A 137 19.01 -12.16 -1.34
C ALA A 137 18.25 -13.45 -1.03
N GLY A 138 18.57 -14.53 -1.76
CA GLY A 138 17.95 -15.85 -1.65
C GLY A 138 17.38 -16.35 -2.99
N CYS A 139 17.15 -17.66 -3.11
CA CYS A 139 16.50 -18.26 -4.30
C CYS A 139 15.00 -18.45 -4.10
N VAL A 140 14.60 -19.15 -3.03
CA VAL A 140 13.20 -19.52 -2.77
C VAL A 140 12.52 -18.47 -1.90
N GLN A 141 13.11 -18.21 -0.73
CA GLN A 141 12.70 -17.14 0.18
C GLN A 141 13.67 -15.97 0.06
N LEU A 142 13.16 -14.82 -0.37
CA LEU A 142 13.94 -13.59 -0.41
C LEU A 142 13.93 -12.94 0.97
N ARG A 143 15.11 -12.65 1.50
CA ARG A 143 15.29 -11.93 2.77
C ARG A 143 15.83 -10.54 2.49
N PRO A 144 15.33 -9.51 3.19
CA PRO A 144 15.86 -8.16 3.04
C PRO A 144 17.33 -8.12 3.48
N GLY A 145 18.16 -7.42 2.71
CA GLY A 145 19.56 -7.18 3.03
C GLY A 145 19.88 -5.69 3.16
N ALA A 146 21.16 -5.38 3.35
CA ALA A 146 21.65 -4.01 3.35
C ALA A 146 21.54 -3.40 1.94
N ILE A 147 21.06 -2.16 1.86
CA ILE A 147 20.99 -1.43 0.59
C ILE A 147 22.43 -1.25 0.06
N PRO A 148 22.73 -1.64 -1.20
CA PRO A 148 24.08 -1.53 -1.74
C PRO A 148 24.56 -0.06 -1.79
N PRO A 149 25.86 0.24 -1.64
CA PRO A 149 26.39 1.62 -1.61
C PRO A 149 26.06 2.46 -2.85
N ARG A 150 25.82 1.82 -4.00
CA ARG A 150 25.43 2.48 -5.25
C ARG A 150 23.96 2.93 -5.29
N VAL A 151 23.15 2.53 -4.31
CA VAL A 151 21.72 2.85 -4.21
C VAL A 151 21.49 3.77 -3.02
N ALA A 152 20.95 4.95 -3.26
CA ALA A 152 20.60 5.91 -2.21
C ALA A 152 19.08 6.15 -2.17
N LEU A 153 18.51 6.34 -0.98
CA LEU A 153 17.15 6.83 -0.80
C LEU A 153 17.18 8.36 -0.69
N ALA A 154 16.25 9.07 -1.33
CA ALA A 154 16.19 10.53 -1.29
C ALA A 154 14.77 11.06 -1.07
N GLY A 155 14.66 12.25 -0.47
CA GLY A 155 13.38 12.90 -0.18
C GLY A 155 12.56 12.15 0.86
N SER A 156 11.22 12.17 0.72
CA SER A 156 10.32 11.65 1.75
C SER A 156 10.39 10.13 1.95
N CYS A 157 10.92 9.36 0.99
CA CYS A 157 11.10 7.92 1.19
C CYS A 157 12.33 7.56 2.02
N ALA A 158 13.28 8.49 2.22
CA ALA A 158 14.43 8.30 3.12
C ALA A 158 14.09 8.63 4.59
N GLN A 159 12.94 9.26 4.84
CA GLN A 159 12.53 9.65 6.17
C GLN A 159 12.10 8.43 7.01
N PRO A 160 12.38 8.45 8.33
CA PRO A 160 11.94 7.41 9.25
C PRO A 160 10.44 7.13 9.15
N VAL A 161 10.07 5.93 9.56
CA VAL A 161 8.70 5.43 9.50
C VAL A 161 8.24 5.13 10.91
N ALA A 162 7.28 5.90 11.42
CA ALA A 162 6.60 5.60 12.67
C ALA A 162 5.69 4.37 12.49
N PRO A 163 5.37 3.63 13.57
CA PRO A 163 4.32 2.61 13.57
C PRO A 163 3.00 3.17 13.01
N LEU A 164 2.22 2.32 12.33
CA LEU A 164 0.90 2.75 11.85
C LEU A 164 -0.02 2.97 13.04
N ALA A 165 -0.68 4.12 13.12
CA ALA A 165 -1.69 4.35 14.14
C ALA A 165 -3.01 3.73 13.66
N LEU A 166 -3.33 2.56 14.21
CA LEU A 166 -4.61 1.90 14.03
C LEU A 166 -5.61 2.39 15.08
N PRO A 167 -6.93 2.27 14.83
CA PRO A 167 -7.93 2.48 15.87
C PRO A 167 -7.71 1.53 17.05
N ALA A 168 -8.04 1.98 18.27
CA ALA A 168 -7.89 1.17 19.48
C ALA A 168 -8.69 -0.15 19.41
N VAL A 169 -9.87 -0.09 18.77
CA VAL A 169 -10.72 -1.26 18.50
C VAL A 169 -10.73 -1.51 17.00
N LEU A 170 -10.34 -2.71 16.60
CA LEU A 170 -10.40 -3.15 15.22
C LEU A 170 -11.75 -3.82 14.97
N GLU A 171 -12.62 -3.17 14.19
CA GLU A 171 -13.91 -3.75 13.81
C GLU A 171 -13.75 -4.72 12.64
N ASP A 172 -14.39 -5.88 12.74
CA ASP A 172 -14.23 -6.98 11.78
C ASP A 172 -14.60 -6.62 10.35
N ALA A 173 -15.57 -5.69 10.18
CA ALA A 173 -16.04 -5.22 8.88
C ALA A 173 -15.09 -4.22 8.18
N ALA A 174 -13.98 -3.82 8.81
CA ALA A 174 -12.98 -2.96 8.18
C ALA A 174 -12.14 -3.76 7.17
N TYR A 175 -11.93 -3.22 5.98
CA TYR A 175 -11.16 -3.91 4.94
C TYR A 175 -9.66 -3.64 5.11
N VAL A 176 -8.87 -4.71 5.11
CA VAL A 176 -7.41 -4.63 5.07
C VAL A 176 -6.91 -4.63 3.62
N CYS A 177 -7.55 -5.43 2.76
CA CYS A 177 -7.25 -5.49 1.33
C CYS A 177 -8.54 -5.40 0.51
N ALA A 178 -8.91 -4.19 0.11
CA ALA A 178 -10.11 -3.97 -0.72
C ALA A 178 -10.04 -4.67 -2.08
N CYS A 179 -8.84 -4.90 -2.64
CA CYS A 179 -8.71 -5.59 -3.94
C CYS A 179 -9.04 -7.08 -3.88
N MET A 180 -8.90 -7.70 -2.71
CA MET A 180 -9.07 -9.14 -2.50
C MET A 180 -10.16 -9.44 -1.47
N ASP A 181 -10.98 -8.43 -1.15
CA ASP A 181 -12.06 -8.48 -0.16
C ASP A 181 -11.66 -8.99 1.24
N VAL A 182 -10.40 -8.79 1.63
CA VAL A 182 -9.90 -9.26 2.94
C VAL A 182 -10.21 -8.24 4.02
N THR A 183 -10.86 -8.72 5.09
CA THR A 183 -11.30 -7.91 6.23
C THR A 183 -10.46 -8.18 7.49
N VAL A 184 -10.59 -7.30 8.49
CA VAL A 184 -10.04 -7.53 9.83
C VAL A 184 -10.58 -8.81 10.44
N GLY A 185 -11.88 -9.10 10.26
CA GLY A 185 -12.52 -10.30 10.81
C GLY A 185 -11.92 -11.59 10.26
N GLU A 186 -11.61 -11.62 8.96
CA GLU A 186 -10.94 -12.76 8.33
C GLU A 186 -9.52 -12.97 8.88
N LEU A 187 -8.74 -11.90 9.02
CA LEU A 187 -7.42 -12.00 9.64
C LEU A 187 -7.52 -12.47 11.10
N ARG A 188 -8.45 -11.91 11.87
CA ARG A 188 -8.69 -12.30 13.27
C ARG A 188 -9.02 -13.78 13.38
N HIS A 189 -9.89 -14.30 12.51
CA HIS A 189 -10.22 -15.73 12.48
C HIS A 189 -8.97 -16.63 12.39
N HIS A 190 -8.00 -16.26 11.57
CA HIS A 190 -6.74 -17.01 11.45
C HIS A 190 -5.79 -16.77 12.61
N ILE A 191 -5.69 -15.54 13.10
CA ILE A 191 -4.82 -15.16 14.23
C ILE A 191 -5.27 -15.87 15.51
N ASP A 192 -6.56 -15.95 15.77
CA ASP A 192 -7.14 -16.64 16.94
C ASP A 192 -6.82 -18.15 16.93
N ARG A 193 -6.50 -18.70 15.76
CA ARG A 193 -6.04 -20.08 15.56
C ARG A 193 -4.52 -20.23 15.62
N GLY A 194 -3.81 -19.18 16.04
CA GLY A 194 -2.36 -19.14 16.18
C GLY A 194 -1.58 -18.78 14.91
N ILE A 195 -2.25 -18.47 13.81
CA ILE A 195 -1.59 -18.16 12.53
C ILE A 195 -1.22 -16.67 12.51
N THR A 196 0.05 -16.38 12.76
CA THR A 196 0.59 -15.00 12.85
C THR A 196 1.65 -14.69 11.80
N ASP A 197 2.05 -15.67 11.01
CA ASP A 197 2.97 -15.52 9.89
C ASP A 197 2.28 -14.81 8.71
N LEU A 198 2.80 -13.66 8.27
CA LEU A 198 2.19 -12.86 7.20
C LEU A 198 2.24 -13.54 5.83
N GLU A 199 3.23 -14.38 5.58
CA GLU A 199 3.35 -15.15 4.34
C GLU A 199 2.29 -16.27 4.31
N VAL A 200 1.97 -16.87 5.45
CA VAL A 200 0.86 -17.84 5.59
C VAL A 200 -0.49 -17.12 5.51
N LEU A 201 -0.69 -16.01 6.23
CA LEU A 201 -1.92 -15.21 6.17
C LEU A 201 -2.20 -14.72 4.74
N LYS A 202 -1.18 -14.23 4.03
CA LYS A 202 -1.28 -13.88 2.61
C LYS A 202 -1.78 -15.05 1.76
N ARG A 203 -1.27 -16.27 1.97
CA ARG A 203 -1.68 -17.46 1.18
C ARG A 203 -3.11 -17.92 1.50
N LEU A 204 -3.52 -17.81 2.77
CA LEU A 204 -4.85 -18.23 3.21
C LEU A 204 -5.95 -17.26 2.77
N THR A 205 -5.66 -15.96 2.84
CA THR A 205 -6.66 -14.89 2.61
C THR A 205 -6.50 -14.20 1.25
N SER A 206 -5.42 -14.47 0.53
CA SER A 206 -4.99 -13.68 -0.64
C SER A 206 -4.67 -12.20 -0.34
N CYS A 207 -4.54 -11.79 0.93
CA CYS A 207 -4.29 -10.39 1.30
C CYS A 207 -3.06 -9.82 0.60
N GLY A 208 -3.27 -8.76 -0.19
CA GLY A 208 -2.20 -8.09 -0.94
C GLY A 208 -1.73 -8.82 -2.20
N MET A 209 -2.48 -9.81 -2.70
CA MET A 209 -2.22 -10.45 -3.99
C MET A 209 -2.87 -9.73 -5.20
N GLY A 210 -3.55 -8.60 -4.95
CA GLY A 210 -4.13 -7.77 -6.00
C GLY A 210 -3.11 -6.98 -6.82
N PRO A 211 -3.56 -6.13 -7.76
CA PRO A 211 -2.69 -5.37 -8.67
C PRO A 211 -1.77 -4.37 -7.96
N CYS A 212 -2.09 -4.04 -6.70
CA CYS A 212 -1.27 -3.21 -5.83
C CYS A 212 0.00 -3.90 -5.31
N GLN A 213 0.18 -5.22 -5.56
CA GLN A 213 1.37 -6.00 -5.21
C GLN A 213 1.74 -5.89 -3.73
N GLY A 214 0.73 -6.01 -2.87
CA GLY A 214 0.91 -6.06 -1.42
C GLY A 214 0.97 -4.71 -0.72
N PHE A 215 1.18 -3.62 -1.43
CA PHE A 215 1.23 -2.29 -0.83
C PHE A 215 -0.08 -1.51 -1.12
N PRO A 216 -0.87 -1.10 -0.12
CA PRO A 216 -0.51 -0.94 1.30
C PRO A 216 -0.83 -2.14 2.20
N CYS A 217 -1.57 -3.13 1.71
CA CYS A 217 -2.27 -4.13 2.50
C CYS A 217 -1.37 -4.95 3.46
N TRP A 218 -0.14 -5.28 3.07
CA TRP A 218 0.79 -6.03 3.93
C TRP A 218 1.29 -5.22 5.12
N GLU A 219 1.44 -3.90 4.99
CA GLU A 219 1.82 -3.03 6.10
C GLU A 219 0.64 -2.90 7.09
N THR A 220 -0.59 -2.79 6.57
CA THR A 220 -1.81 -2.82 7.41
C THR A 220 -1.98 -4.17 8.09
N MET A 221 -1.80 -5.27 7.37
CA MET A 221 -1.88 -6.64 7.90
C MET A 221 -0.85 -6.87 9.01
N ALA A 222 0.39 -6.39 8.83
CA ALA A 222 1.42 -6.45 9.87
C ALA A 222 1.02 -5.67 11.13
N ALA A 223 0.43 -4.49 10.97
CA ALA A 223 -0.06 -3.70 12.10
C ALA A 223 -1.26 -4.37 12.81
N VAL A 224 -2.17 -5.00 12.06
CA VAL A 224 -3.29 -5.77 12.62
C VAL A 224 -2.77 -6.96 13.43
N VAL A 225 -1.83 -7.74 12.90
CA VAL A 225 -1.19 -8.84 13.64
C VAL A 225 -0.49 -8.32 14.89
N ALA A 226 0.22 -7.19 14.80
CA ALA A 226 0.89 -6.61 15.96
C ALA A 226 -0.07 -6.15 17.06
N GLN A 227 -1.26 -5.69 16.71
CA GLN A 227 -2.29 -5.28 17.67
C GLN A 227 -3.06 -6.47 18.26
N LEU A 228 -3.37 -7.49 17.46
CA LEU A 228 -4.14 -8.66 17.89
C LEU A 228 -3.29 -9.77 18.55
N ALA A 229 -2.01 -9.87 18.18
CA ALA A 229 -1.06 -10.83 18.74
C ALA A 229 0.32 -10.18 19.01
N PRO A 230 0.44 -9.25 19.99
CA PRO A 230 1.67 -8.52 20.27
C PRO A 230 2.90 -9.41 20.53
N GLN A 231 2.69 -10.58 21.14
CA GLN A 231 3.71 -11.58 21.43
C GLN A 231 4.37 -12.18 20.17
N ALA A 232 3.71 -12.10 19.02
CA ALA A 232 4.19 -12.70 17.77
C ALA A 232 5.09 -11.77 16.95
N VAL A 233 5.08 -10.45 17.21
CA VAL A 233 5.65 -9.40 16.34
C VAL A 233 7.09 -9.64 15.90
N GLN A 234 7.96 -10.13 16.80
CA GLN A 234 9.37 -10.39 16.46
C GLN A 234 9.59 -11.60 15.53
N ARG A 235 8.59 -12.46 15.41
CA ARG A 235 8.67 -13.71 14.63
C ARG A 235 7.97 -13.62 13.29
N VAL A 236 7.50 -12.44 12.89
CA VAL A 236 6.68 -12.27 11.69
C VAL A 236 7.56 -12.01 10.47
N PRO A 237 7.86 -13.01 9.62
CA PRO A 237 8.49 -12.74 8.34
C PRO A 237 7.52 -11.94 7.47
N ARG A 238 8.06 -10.98 6.72
CA ARG A 238 7.26 -10.18 5.78
C ARG A 238 7.20 -10.85 4.42
N PRO A 239 6.12 -10.61 3.66
CA PRO A 239 6.08 -11.08 2.30
C PRO A 239 7.16 -10.47 1.42
N SER A 240 7.74 -11.27 0.52
CA SER A 240 8.79 -10.79 -0.37
C SER A 240 8.21 -9.89 -1.48
N HIS A 241 8.78 -8.69 -1.68
CA HIS A 241 8.45 -7.85 -2.84
C HIS A 241 9.21 -8.31 -4.07
N ARG A 242 8.50 -8.88 -5.05
CA ARG A 242 9.10 -9.40 -6.29
C ARG A 242 8.97 -8.41 -7.45
N ALA A 243 9.89 -8.51 -8.40
CA ALA A 243 9.74 -7.83 -9.67
C ALA A 243 8.59 -8.50 -10.47
N PRO A 244 7.82 -7.73 -11.25
CA PRO A 244 7.94 -6.29 -11.47
C PRO A 244 7.23 -5.46 -10.36
N ARG A 245 7.80 -4.32 -9.94
CA ARG A 245 7.19 -3.45 -8.92
C ARG A 245 5.85 -2.83 -9.36
N ARG A 246 5.64 -2.63 -10.66
CA ARG A 246 4.37 -2.26 -11.28
C ARG A 246 4.14 -3.18 -12.46
N ALA A 247 2.88 -3.45 -12.79
CA ALA A 247 2.54 -4.23 -13.97
C ALA A 247 3.18 -3.61 -15.23
N LEU A 248 3.63 -4.49 -16.13
CA LEU A 248 4.03 -4.19 -17.50
C LEU A 248 3.24 -5.09 -18.44
N THR A 249 3.13 -4.71 -19.70
CA THR A 249 2.47 -5.57 -20.70
C THR A 249 3.34 -6.76 -21.06
N VAL A 250 2.72 -7.83 -21.56
CA VAL A 250 3.45 -8.98 -22.13
C VAL A 250 4.32 -8.54 -23.30
N ALA A 251 3.85 -7.61 -24.14
CA ALA A 251 4.62 -7.07 -25.26
C ALA A 251 5.88 -6.31 -24.78
N GLN A 252 5.78 -5.51 -23.73
CA GLN A 252 6.94 -4.84 -23.12
C GLN A 252 7.93 -5.84 -22.52
N ALA A 253 7.44 -6.93 -21.92
CA ALA A 253 8.28 -8.00 -21.40
C ALA A 253 9.01 -8.74 -22.52
N ALA A 254 8.29 -9.14 -23.59
CA ALA A 254 8.84 -9.80 -24.76
C ALA A 254 9.87 -8.92 -25.48
N GLY A 255 9.61 -7.61 -25.58
CA GLY A 255 10.56 -6.65 -26.16
C GLY A 255 11.88 -6.53 -25.38
N MET A 256 12.01 -7.11 -24.18
CA MET A 256 13.27 -7.17 -23.44
C MET A 256 14.06 -8.47 -23.67
N GLU A 257 13.55 -9.44 -24.43
CA GLU A 257 14.21 -10.75 -24.64
C GLU A 257 15.68 -10.63 -25.06
N GLY A 258 16.00 -9.77 -26.03
CA GLY A 258 17.38 -9.54 -26.48
C GLY A 258 18.27 -8.78 -25.48
N LEU A 259 17.71 -8.31 -24.37
CA LEU A 259 18.39 -7.50 -23.34
C LEU A 259 18.59 -8.25 -22.02
N VAL A 260 17.95 -9.41 -21.85
CA VAL A 260 18.07 -10.25 -20.65
C VAL A 260 18.35 -11.70 -21.04
N ALA A 261 19.44 -12.26 -20.53
CA ALA A 261 19.67 -13.69 -20.66
C ALA A 261 18.67 -14.45 -19.76
N PRO A 262 18.08 -15.57 -20.22
CA PRO A 262 17.38 -16.48 -19.33
C PRO A 262 18.31 -16.91 -18.19
N ASP A 263 17.78 -17.08 -16.97
CA ASP A 263 18.53 -17.62 -15.82
C ASP A 263 18.76 -19.12 -16.01
N ILE A 264 19.56 -19.45 -17.02
CA ILE A 264 20.10 -20.79 -17.23
C ILE A 264 21.36 -20.83 -16.38
N ARG A 265 21.21 -21.13 -15.09
CA ARG A 265 22.37 -21.65 -14.38
C ARG A 265 22.75 -22.94 -15.10
N PRO A 266 23.99 -23.09 -15.61
CA PRO A 266 24.44 -24.43 -15.97
C PRO A 266 24.22 -25.28 -14.73
N ALA A 267 23.63 -26.47 -14.90
CA ALA A 267 23.65 -27.45 -13.85
C ALA A 267 25.13 -27.65 -13.51
N SER A 268 25.59 -27.08 -12.40
CA SER A 268 26.85 -27.47 -11.79
C SER A 268 26.61 -28.86 -11.21
N GLY A 269 26.45 -29.84 -12.09
CA GLY A 269 26.70 -31.22 -11.73
C GLY A 269 28.20 -31.34 -11.51
N PRO A 270 28.65 -31.91 -10.39
CA PRO A 270 29.84 -32.73 -10.48
C PRO A 270 29.51 -33.86 -11.45
N GLU A 271 30.48 -34.23 -12.28
CA GLU A 271 30.56 -35.58 -12.81
C GLU A 271 30.26 -36.56 -11.67
N GLY A 272 29.13 -37.22 -11.76
CA GLY A 272 28.58 -38.09 -10.74
C GLY A 272 27.49 -38.91 -11.40
N GLY A 273 27.92 -39.94 -12.13
CA GLY A 273 27.03 -40.90 -12.76
C GLY A 273 26.07 -41.50 -11.75
N TYR A 274 24.82 -41.68 -12.18
CA TYR A 274 23.91 -42.61 -11.57
C TYR A 274 24.07 -43.94 -12.32
N GLU A 275 24.95 -44.80 -11.81
CA GLU A 275 24.72 -46.25 -11.84
C GLU A 275 23.77 -46.61 -10.69
#